data_AF-X0WLR4-F1
#
_entry.id   AF-X0WLR4-F1
#
_cell.length_a   1.000
_cell.length_b   1.000
_cell.length_c   1.000
_cell.angle_alpha   90.00
_cell.angle_beta   90.00
_cell.angle_gamma   90.00
#
_symmetry.space_group_name_H-M   'P 1'
#
loop_
_entity.id
_entity.type
_entity.pdbx_description
1 polymer ?
#
loop_
_entity_poly.entity_id
_entity_poly.type
_entity_poly.pdbx_seq_one_letter_code
_entity_poly.pdbx_strand_id
1 'polypeptide(L)'
;QYYRYKKRLAEGGPDAVKDKRSHGNRSKLTPESAGFLKGYMTSQPTAGLPELQDLLEDRFQIKMSKSGVSRCLKRLGCVCQVKPVKEKSERSYTMCGGFELIVALAFYLGWPQAVTNVILHRVQQIKENKVGGRA
;
A
#
# COMPACT_ATOMS: atom_id res chain seq x y z
N GLN A 1 -6.71 -2.47 -4.45
CA GLN A 1 -5.30 -2.82 -4.78
C GLN A 1 -5.23 -3.86 -5.90
N TYR A 2 -6.05 -4.93 -5.85
CA TYR A 2 -6.20 -5.94 -6.91
C TYR A 2 -6.23 -5.38 -8.36
N TYR A 3 -7.15 -4.45 -8.67
CA TYR A 3 -7.27 -3.88 -10.01
C TYR A 3 -6.02 -3.14 -10.50
N ARG A 4 -5.23 -2.53 -9.59
CA ARG A 4 -3.98 -1.84 -9.95
C ARG A 4 -2.88 -2.84 -10.30
N TYR A 5 -2.82 -3.97 -9.58
CA TYR A 5 -1.88 -5.05 -9.88
C TYR A 5 -2.26 -5.79 -11.16
N LYS A 6 -3.56 -6.09 -11.36
CA LYS A 6 -4.06 -6.71 -12.59
C LYS A 6 -3.73 -5.86 -13.82
N LYS A 7 -3.94 -4.53 -13.74
CA LYS A 7 -3.59 -3.60 -14.82
C LYS A 7 -2.07 -3.59 -15.10
N ARG A 8 -1.23 -3.45 -14.06
CA ARG A 8 0.23 -3.45 -14.23
C ARG A 8 0.77 -4.76 -14.80
N LEU A 9 0.21 -5.89 -14.38
CA LEU A 9 0.57 -7.21 -14.90
C LEU A 9 0.19 -7.35 -16.37
N ALA A 10 -0.98 -6.84 -16.77
CA ALA A 10 -1.42 -6.85 -18.16
C ALA A 10 -0.56 -5.94 -19.06
N GLU A 11 -0.13 -4.78 -18.55
CA GLU A 11 0.64 -3.79 -19.33
C GLU A 11 2.14 -4.10 -19.45
N GLY A 12 2.74 -4.79 -18.47
CA GLY A 12 4.19 -4.97 -18.45
C GLY A 12 4.68 -6.27 -17.83
N GLY A 13 3.82 -7.29 -17.74
CA GLY A 13 4.18 -8.61 -17.27
C GLY A 13 4.63 -8.67 -15.80
N PRO A 14 5.27 -9.78 -15.38
CA PRO A 14 5.67 -10.01 -13.99
C PRO A 14 6.63 -8.94 -13.45
N ASP A 15 7.51 -8.41 -14.30
CA ASP A 15 8.49 -7.39 -13.93
C ASP A 15 7.87 -6.01 -13.66
N ALA A 16 6.67 -5.74 -14.19
CA ALA A 16 5.92 -4.52 -13.86
C ALA A 16 5.29 -4.55 -12.46
N VAL A 17 5.18 -5.74 -11.86
CA VAL A 17 4.65 -5.94 -10.50
C VAL A 17 5.76 -5.97 -9.45
N LYS A 18 7.02 -6.25 -9.85
CA LYS A 18 8.16 -6.24 -8.94
C LYS A 18 8.29 -4.90 -8.20
N ASP A 19 8.54 -5.01 -6.90
CA ASP A 19 8.73 -3.84 -6.04
C ASP A 19 10.06 -3.16 -6.36
N LYS A 20 10.00 -2.00 -7.03
CA LYS A 20 11.19 -1.20 -7.40
C LYS A 20 11.70 -0.33 -6.25
N ARG A 21 11.28 -0.56 -5.01
CA ARG A 21 11.70 0.22 -3.81
C ARG A 21 13.12 -0.08 -3.33
N SER A 22 13.87 -0.95 -4.01
CA SER A 22 15.26 -1.30 -3.70
C SER A 22 16.25 -0.12 -3.67
N HIS A 23 15.93 1.01 -4.32
CA HIS A 23 16.79 2.20 -4.34
C HIS A 23 16.36 3.34 -3.41
N GLY A 24 15.62 3.03 -2.34
CA GLY A 24 15.15 4.03 -1.40
C GLY A 24 14.01 4.89 -1.95
N ASN A 25 13.50 5.78 -1.10
CA ASN A 25 12.28 6.54 -1.33
C ASN A 25 12.41 7.40 -2.60
N ARG A 26 11.90 6.92 -3.74
CA ARG A 26 11.95 7.58 -5.06
C ARG A 26 11.19 8.91 -5.00
N SER A 27 11.87 9.95 -4.53
CA SER A 27 11.38 11.31 -4.55
C SER A 27 11.17 11.69 -6.00
N LYS A 28 9.96 12.15 -6.33
CA LYS A 28 9.69 12.70 -7.67
C LYS A 28 10.35 14.07 -7.86
N LEU A 29 10.76 14.73 -6.78
CA LEU A 29 11.40 16.04 -6.82
C LEU A 29 12.89 15.90 -7.10
N THR A 30 13.34 16.66 -8.10
CA THR A 30 14.76 16.99 -8.30
C THR A 30 15.23 18.01 -7.25
N PRO A 31 16.54 18.13 -6.98
CA PRO A 31 17.07 19.15 -6.06
C PRO A 31 16.64 20.58 -6.43
N GLU A 32 16.57 20.88 -7.73
CA GLU A 32 16.13 22.17 -8.27
C GLU A 32 14.66 22.46 -7.94
N SER A 33 13.75 21.53 -8.26
CA SER A 33 12.33 21.68 -7.95
C SER A 33 12.06 21.78 -6.45
N ALA A 34 12.86 21.10 -5.62
CA ALA A 34 12.81 21.21 -4.18
C ALA A 34 13.27 22.59 -3.67
N GLY A 35 14.34 23.14 -4.23
CA GLY A 35 14.82 24.50 -3.94
C GLY A 35 13.78 25.57 -4.32
N PHE A 36 13.19 25.43 -5.51
CA PHE A 36 12.11 26.31 -5.96
C PHE A 36 10.90 26.28 -5.02
N LEU A 37 10.39 25.09 -4.67
CA LEU A 37 9.27 24.96 -3.75
C LEU A 37 9.56 25.62 -2.39
N LYS A 38 10.77 25.42 -1.87
CA LYS A 38 11.18 26.02 -0.60
C LYS A 38 11.20 27.55 -0.70
N GLY A 39 11.76 28.11 -1.78
CA GLY A 39 11.76 29.55 -2.03
C GLY A 39 10.36 30.11 -2.16
N TYR A 40 9.53 29.47 -2.98
CA TYR A 40 8.15 29.89 -3.22
C TYR A 40 7.30 29.88 -1.94
N MET A 41 7.40 28.83 -1.13
CA MET A 41 6.72 28.77 0.17
C MET A 41 7.25 29.76 1.21
N THR A 42 8.51 30.21 1.07
CA THR A 42 9.06 31.26 1.93
C THR A 42 8.48 32.62 1.55
N SER A 43 8.28 32.88 0.25
CA SER A 43 7.68 34.12 -0.25
C SER A 43 6.15 34.15 -0.13
N GLN A 44 5.48 32.99 -0.22
CA GLN A 44 4.02 32.86 -0.20
C GLN A 44 3.59 31.69 0.70
N PRO A 45 3.65 31.85 2.03
CA PRO A 45 3.39 30.76 2.98
C PRO A 45 1.91 30.31 3.03
N THR A 46 0.99 31.09 2.46
CA THR A 46 -0.44 30.80 2.36
C THR A 46 -0.83 30.02 1.10
N ALA A 47 0.14 29.74 0.22
CA ALA A 47 -0.10 29.03 -1.03
C ALA A 47 -0.75 27.66 -0.80
N GLY A 48 -1.73 27.34 -1.65
CA GLY A 48 -2.53 26.14 -1.52
C GLY A 48 -1.82 24.90 -2.07
N LEU A 49 -2.13 23.71 -1.54
CA LEU A 49 -1.66 22.45 -2.13
C LEU A 49 -2.01 22.28 -3.62
N PRO A 50 -3.20 22.69 -4.13
CA PRO A 50 -3.52 22.61 -5.56
C PRO A 50 -2.60 23.49 -6.42
N GLU A 51 -2.41 24.74 -6.01
CA GLU A 51 -1.54 25.71 -6.69
C GLU A 51 -0.10 25.20 -6.79
N LEU A 52 0.40 24.58 -5.73
CA LEU A 52 1.73 23.94 -5.74
C LEU A 52 1.79 22.70 -6.65
N GLN A 53 0.68 21.99 -6.88
CA GLN A 53 0.66 20.91 -7.86
C GLN A 53 0.77 21.46 -9.27
N ASP A 54 0.00 22.50 -9.58
CA ASP A 54 -0.04 23.13 -10.89
C ASP A 54 1.35 23.73 -11.22
N LEU A 55 1.98 24.43 -10.28
CA LEU A 55 3.36 24.93 -10.43
C LEU A 55 4.39 23.84 -10.71
N LEU A 56 4.27 22.68 -10.06
CA LEU A 56 5.17 21.55 -10.28
C LEU A 56 4.94 20.88 -11.64
N GLU A 57 3.69 20.82 -12.09
CA GLU A 57 3.33 20.27 -13.39
C GLU A 57 3.77 21.22 -14.51
N ASP A 58 3.44 22.50 -14.43
CA ASP A 58 3.75 23.47 -15.47
C ASP A 58 5.27 23.68 -15.63
N ARG A 59 5.97 23.89 -14.51
CA ARG A 59 7.38 24.33 -14.54
C ARG A 59 8.37 23.18 -14.62
N PHE A 60 8.05 22.04 -14.02
CA PHE A 60 8.96 20.89 -13.94
C PHE A 60 8.41 19.62 -14.58
N GLN A 61 7.17 19.63 -15.11
CA GLN A 61 6.49 18.46 -15.67
C GLN A 61 6.37 17.31 -14.64
N ILE A 62 6.32 17.65 -13.34
CA ILE A 62 6.24 16.69 -12.25
C ILE A 62 4.80 16.56 -11.74
N LYS A 63 4.10 15.53 -12.22
CA LYS A 63 2.76 15.20 -11.70
C LYS A 63 2.82 14.58 -10.30
N MET A 64 2.30 15.30 -9.31
CA MET A 64 2.23 14.85 -7.91
C MET A 64 0.80 14.86 -7.38
N SER A 65 0.51 13.97 -6.43
CA SER A 65 -0.75 14.02 -5.67
C SER A 65 -0.65 15.05 -4.53
N LYS A 66 -1.78 15.59 -4.07
CA LYS A 66 -1.86 16.49 -2.90
C LYS A 66 -1.11 15.96 -1.67
N SER A 67 -1.25 14.66 -1.38
CA SER A 67 -0.55 14.00 -0.28
C SER A 67 0.95 13.84 -0.55
N GLY A 68 1.36 13.71 -1.82
CA GLY A 68 2.75 13.77 -2.25
C GLY A 68 3.37 15.14 -1.98
N VAL A 69 2.72 16.21 -2.44
CA VAL A 69 3.17 17.61 -2.25
C VAL A 69 3.27 17.94 -0.75
N SER A 70 2.23 17.64 0.03
CA SER A 70 2.24 17.86 1.49
C SER A 70 3.40 17.14 2.19
N ARG A 71 3.68 15.88 1.82
CA ARG A 71 4.81 15.13 2.39
C ARG A 71 6.15 15.76 2.01
N CYS A 72 6.28 16.26 0.78
CA CYS A 72 7.49 16.95 0.32
C CYS A 72 7.71 18.27 1.07
N LEU A 73 6.67 19.08 1.24
CA LEU A 73 6.74 20.32 2.02
C LEU A 73 7.19 20.07 3.47
N LYS A 74 6.62 19.04 4.13
CA LYS A 74 7.06 18.64 5.48
C LYS A 74 8.54 18.27 5.52
N ARG A 75 9.06 17.55 4.50
CA ARG A 75 10.48 17.21 4.40
C ARG A 75 11.38 18.43 4.17
N LEU A 76 10.86 19.46 3.50
CA LEU A 76 11.56 20.73 3.26
C LEU A 76 11.49 21.69 4.45
N GLY A 77 10.79 21.32 5.52
CA GLY A 77 10.57 22.16 6.70
C GLY A 77 9.51 23.25 6.49
N CYS A 78 8.72 23.18 5.42
CA CYS A 78 7.68 24.17 5.13
C CYS A 78 6.38 23.82 5.87
N VAL A 79 5.84 24.77 6.63
CA VAL A 79 4.53 24.64 7.29
C VAL A 79 3.46 25.06 6.29
N CYS A 80 2.72 24.10 5.74
CA CYS A 80 1.57 24.38 4.92
C CYS A 80 0.35 24.52 5.83
N GLN A 81 -0.35 25.66 5.79
CA GLN A 81 -1.63 25.81 6.48
C GLN A 81 -2.68 24.94 5.79
N VAL A 82 -2.85 23.72 6.29
CA VAL A 82 -3.81 22.77 5.75
C VAL A 82 -5.21 23.27 6.13
N LYS A 83 -6.02 23.68 5.15
CA LYS A 83 -7.44 23.95 5.37
C LYS A 83 -8.09 22.76 6.10
N PRO A 84 -9.04 22.99 7.03
CA PRO A 84 -9.67 21.93 7.80
C PRO A 84 -10.23 20.88 6.85
N VAL A 85 -9.77 19.63 7.04
CA VAL A 85 -10.20 18.49 6.23
C VAL A 85 -11.69 18.30 6.50
N LYS A 86 -12.54 18.46 5.47
CA LYS A 86 -13.94 18.03 5.54
C LYS A 86 -13.96 16.59 6.05
N GLU A 87 -14.67 16.38 7.14
CA GLU A 87 -14.81 15.11 7.86
C GLU A 87 -15.04 14.00 6.84
N LYS A 88 -14.07 13.08 6.74
CA LYS A 88 -14.20 11.94 5.83
C LYS A 88 -15.36 11.12 6.36
N SER A 89 -16.31 10.79 5.48
CA SER A 89 -17.39 9.86 5.78
C SER A 89 -16.87 8.68 6.59
N GLU A 90 -17.58 8.35 7.67
CA GLU A 90 -17.25 7.27 8.59
C GLU A 90 -16.85 6.03 7.78
N ARG A 91 -15.57 5.69 7.85
CA ARG A 91 -15.09 4.45 7.27
C ARG A 91 -15.50 3.37 8.26
N SER A 92 -16.49 2.56 7.90
CA SER A 92 -16.83 1.36 8.65
C SER A 92 -15.60 0.46 8.72
N TYR A 93 -14.96 0.43 9.89
CA TYR A 93 -13.80 -0.40 10.13
C TYR A 93 -14.28 -1.80 10.47
N THR A 94 -14.30 -2.70 9.49
CA THR A 94 -14.50 -4.12 9.75
C THR A 94 -13.21 -4.67 10.36
N MET A 95 -13.26 -5.03 11.64
CA MET A 95 -12.14 -5.56 12.44
C MET A 95 -11.27 -6.60 11.71
N CYS A 96 -11.88 -7.39 10.81
CA CYS A 96 -11.22 -8.49 10.09
C CYS A 96 -11.28 -8.40 8.55
N GLY A 97 -11.59 -7.25 7.95
CA GLY A 97 -11.82 -7.17 6.49
C GLY A 97 -10.63 -7.62 5.61
N GLY A 98 -9.40 -7.56 6.15
CA GLY A 98 -8.21 -8.12 5.48
C GLY A 98 -8.12 -9.65 5.53
N PHE A 99 -8.65 -10.27 6.58
CA PHE A 99 -8.62 -11.72 6.79
C PHE A 99 -9.69 -12.45 5.98
N GLU A 100 -10.84 -11.83 5.72
CA GLU A 100 -11.92 -12.43 4.94
C GLU A 100 -11.44 -12.91 3.56
N LEU A 101 -10.58 -12.11 2.90
CA LEU A 101 -10.02 -12.49 1.60
C LEU A 101 -9.08 -13.71 1.71
N ILE A 102 -8.27 -13.76 2.77
CA ILE A 102 -7.33 -14.86 3.03
C ILE A 102 -8.11 -16.14 3.33
N VAL A 103 -9.15 -16.05 4.17
CA VAL A 103 -10.02 -17.18 4.53
C VAL A 103 -10.76 -17.69 3.28
N ALA A 104 -11.39 -16.80 2.50
CA ALA A 104 -12.08 -17.18 1.27
C ALA A 104 -11.16 -17.88 0.27
N LEU A 105 -9.92 -17.41 0.11
CA LEU A 105 -8.91 -18.05 -0.74
C LEU A 105 -8.50 -19.42 -0.20
N ALA A 106 -8.27 -19.56 1.11
CA ALA A 106 -7.94 -20.85 1.70
C ALA A 106 -9.06 -21.88 1.48
N PHE A 107 -10.33 -21.47 1.63
CA PHE A 107 -11.49 -22.31 1.32
C PHE A 107 -11.56 -22.69 -0.16
N TYR A 108 -11.39 -21.72 -1.06
CA TYR A 108 -11.39 -21.96 -2.51
C TYR A 108 -10.30 -22.95 -2.93
N LEU A 109 -9.12 -22.87 -2.33
CA LEU A 109 -7.98 -23.75 -2.59
C LEU A 109 -8.08 -25.11 -1.88
N GLY A 110 -9.16 -25.37 -1.14
CA GLY A 110 -9.37 -26.64 -0.46
C GLY A 110 -8.44 -26.88 0.74
N TRP A 111 -7.83 -25.82 1.29
CA TRP A 111 -6.91 -25.95 2.42
C TRP A 111 -7.55 -26.60 3.65
N PRO A 112 -8.79 -26.25 4.06
CA PRO A 112 -9.44 -26.91 5.19
C PRO A 112 -9.52 -28.43 5.00
N GLN A 113 -9.91 -28.89 3.80
CA GLN A 113 -10.04 -30.31 3.48
C GLN A 113 -8.69 -31.02 3.52
N ALA A 114 -7.65 -30.41 2.96
CA ALA A 114 -6.29 -30.95 3.01
C ALA A 114 -5.79 -31.09 4.46
N VAL A 115 -5.99 -30.06 5.29
CA VAL A 115 -5.60 -30.08 6.70
C VAL A 115 -6.39 -31.13 7.48
N THR A 116 -7.71 -31.24 7.26
CA THR A 116 -8.56 -32.26 7.88
C THR A 116 -8.07 -33.66 7.55
N ASN A 117 -7.73 -33.94 6.29
CA ASN A 117 -7.23 -35.26 5.88
C ASN A 117 -5.91 -35.62 6.57
N VAL A 118 -4.99 -34.67 6.71
CA VAL A 118 -3.72 -34.88 7.43
C VAL A 118 -3.97 -35.19 8.91
N ILE A 119 -4.86 -34.44 9.56
CA ILE A 119 -5.21 -34.66 10.97
C ILE A 119 -5.87 -36.04 11.15
N LEU A 120 -6.84 -36.38 10.30
CA LEU A 120 -7.53 -37.67 10.35
C LEU A 120 -6.56 -38.83 10.17
N HIS A 121 -5.70 -38.76 9.16
CA HIS A 121 -4.67 -39.77 8.92
C HIS A 121 -3.73 -39.92 10.12
N ARG A 122 -3.31 -38.81 10.74
CA ARG A 122 -2.45 -38.86 11.92
C ARG A 122 -3.15 -39.47 13.13
N VAL A 123 -4.41 -39.13 13.36
CA VAL A 123 -5.23 -39.72 14.43
C VAL A 123 -5.39 -41.23 14.21
N GLN A 124 -5.62 -41.65 12.97
CA GLN A 124 -5.75 -43.06 12.59
C GLN A 124 -4.45 -43.85 12.90
N GLN A 125 -3.29 -43.34 12.47
CA GLN A 125 -2.00 -43.96 12.75
C GLN A 125 -1.71 -44.09 14.25
N ILE A 126 -2.07 -43.08 15.05
CA ILE A 126 -1.90 -43.14 16.51
C ILE A 126 -2.81 -44.22 17.12
N LYS A 127 -4.04 -44.38 16.63
CA LYS A 127 -4.94 -45.44 17.10
C LYS A 127 -4.41 -46.83 16.76
N GLU A 128 -3.96 -47.04 15.53
CA GLU A 128 -3.41 -48.33 15.07
C GLU A 128 -2.15 -48.71 15.84
N ASN A 129 -1.23 -47.77 16.06
CA ASN A 129 -0.01 -48.00 16.84
C ASN A 129 -0.28 -48.27 18.33
N LYS A 130 -1.38 -47.75 18.89
CA LYS A 130 -1.78 -48.08 20.28
C LYS A 130 -2.40 -49.47 20.41
N VAL A 131 -3.02 -50.00 19.36
CA VAL A 131 -3.60 -51.35 19.34
C VAL A 131 -2.52 -52.41 19.08
N GLY A 132 -1.50 -52.11 18.27
CA GLY A 132 -0.37 -53.02 18.01
C GLY A 132 0.69 -53.12 19.11
N GLY A 133 0.62 -52.26 20.15
CA GLY A 133 1.56 -52.25 21.29
C GLY A 133 1.09 -53.03 22.52
N ARG A 134 -0.04 -53.76 22.44
CA ARG A 134 -0.48 -54.72 23.45
C ARG A 134 -0.40 -56.14 22.86
N ALA A 135 0.81 -56.65 22.74
CA ALA A 135 1.10 -58.07 22.59
C ALA A 135 2.20 -58.43 23.60
#